data_AF-A0A938B8G1-F1
#
_entry.id   AF-A0A938B8G1-F1
#
_cell.length_a   1.000
_cell.length_b   1.000
_cell.length_c   1.000
_cell.angle_alpha   90.00
_cell.angle_beta   90.00
_cell.angle_gamma   90.00
#
_symmetry.space_group_name_H-M   'P 1'
#
loop_
_entity.id
_entity.type
_entity.pdbx_description
1 polymer ?
#
loop_
_entity_poly.entity_id
_entity_poly.type
_entity_poly.pdbx_seq_one_letter_code
_entity_poly.pdbx_strand_id
1 'polypeptide(L)'
;MMIDLEDFPFIREFAKKAREEARAEGLAEGRTDDLTKIIRIRFGQTGVQKLEERIRAIRDEQILSTLIESALTSSSLEAFQKALANQR
;
A
#
# COMPACT_ATOMS: atom_id res chain seq x y z
N MET A 1 -31.87 -29.39 14.05
CA MET A 1 -31.17 -29.25 12.76
C MET A 1 -30.46 -27.91 12.80
N MET A 2 -29.14 -27.91 13.01
CA MET A 2 -28.35 -26.68 12.96
C MET A 2 -28.10 -26.43 11.48
N ILE A 3 -28.65 -25.34 10.94
CA ILE A 3 -28.36 -24.96 9.55
C ILE A 3 -26.97 -24.36 9.57
N ASP A 4 -26.02 -25.02 8.93
CA ASP A 4 -24.66 -24.52 8.81
C ASP A 4 -24.69 -23.26 7.93
N LEU A 5 -24.30 -22.12 8.49
CA LEU A 5 -24.32 -20.85 7.76
C LEU A 5 -23.39 -20.89 6.54
N GLU A 6 -22.42 -21.80 6.54
CA GLU A 6 -21.52 -22.07 5.43
C GLU A 6 -22.18 -22.77 4.22
N ASP A 7 -23.39 -23.33 4.36
CA ASP A 7 -24.10 -23.98 3.25
C ASP A 7 -24.83 -23.00 2.32
N PHE A 8 -24.95 -21.74 2.73
CA PHE A 8 -25.59 -20.72 1.90
C PHE A 8 -24.61 -20.15 0.86
N PRO A 9 -24.96 -20.18 -0.44
CA PRO A 9 -24.09 -19.67 -1.51
C PRO A 9 -23.64 -18.22 -1.31
N PHE A 10 -24.54 -17.38 -0.77
CA PHE A 10 -24.27 -15.97 -0.48
C PHE A 10 -23.19 -15.77 0.59
N ILE A 11 -23.18 -16.59 1.64
CA ILE A 11 -22.17 -16.52 2.72
C ILE A 11 -20.80 -16.93 2.18
N ARG A 12 -20.74 -17.93 1.29
CA ARG A 12 -19.48 -18.36 0.64
C ARG A 12 -18.90 -17.29 -0.26
N GLU A 13 -19.72 -16.65 -1.09
CA GLU A 13 -19.25 -15.55 -1.95
C GLU A 13 -18.78 -14.35 -1.12
N PHE A 14 -19.49 -14.00 -0.06
CA PHE A 14 -19.09 -12.92 0.85
C PHE A 14 -17.75 -13.24 1.54
N ALA A 15 -17.58 -14.45 2.06
CA ALA A 15 -16.33 -14.89 2.68
C ALA A 15 -15.15 -14.90 1.69
N LYS A 16 -15.39 -15.28 0.43
CA LYS A 16 -14.38 -15.24 -0.63
C LYS A 16 -13.96 -13.80 -0.93
N LYS A 17 -14.92 -12.90 -1.15
CA LYS A 17 -14.64 -11.47 -1.36
C LYS A 17 -13.90 -10.85 -0.19
N ALA A 18 -14.34 -11.11 1.04
CA ALA A 18 -13.67 -10.62 2.25
C ALA A 18 -12.22 -11.11 2.38
N ARG A 19 -11.92 -12.35 1.98
CA ARG A 19 -10.53 -12.85 1.96
C ARG A 19 -9.69 -12.21 0.86
N GLU A 20 -10.27 -11.94 -0.30
CA GLU A 20 -9.60 -11.25 -1.40
C GLU A 20 -9.30 -9.79 -1.02
N GLU A 21 -10.27 -9.11 -0.42
CA GLU A 21 -10.11 -7.75 0.12
C GLU A 21 -9.06 -7.72 1.24
N ALA A 22 -9.11 -8.63 2.21
CA ALA A 22 -8.11 -8.69 3.29
C ALA A 22 -6.69 -8.96 2.77
N ARG A 23 -6.54 -9.76 1.71
CA ARG A 23 -5.24 -9.96 1.05
C ARG A 23 -4.76 -8.71 0.33
N ALA A 24 -5.65 -8.02 -0.38
CA ALA A 24 -5.33 -6.77 -1.06
C ALA A 24 -4.92 -5.67 -0.07
N GLU A 25 -5.64 -5.54 1.04
CA GLU A 25 -5.31 -4.62 2.13
C GLU A 25 -3.95 -4.96 2.76
N GLY A 26 -3.70 -6.24 3.06
CA GLY A 26 -2.41 -6.67 3.61
C GLY A 26 -1.22 -6.43 2.66
N LEU A 27 -1.43 -6.56 1.34
CA LEU A 27 -0.42 -6.24 0.34
C LEU A 27 -0.15 -4.73 0.25
N ALA A 28 -1.19 -3.90 0.28
CA ALA A 28 -1.05 -2.45 0.27
C ALA A 28 -0.36 -1.93 1.53
N GLU A 29 -0.70 -2.46 2.71
CA GLU A 29 -0.02 -2.14 3.97
C GLU A 29 1.45 -2.55 3.93
N GLY A 30 1.76 -3.77 3.48
CA GLY A 30 3.14 -4.25 3.35
C GLY A 30 3.98 -3.38 2.41
N ARG A 31 3.43 -3.01 1.25
CA ARG A 31 4.13 -2.12 0.30
C ARG A 31 4.33 -0.71 0.84
N THR A 32 3.37 -0.19 1.60
CA THR A 32 3.48 1.12 2.28
C THR A 32 4.64 1.12 3.28
N ASP A 33 4.77 0.05 4.06
CA ASP A 33 5.85 -0.14 5.02
C ASP A 33 7.22 -0.26 4.33
N ASP A 34 7.30 -1.02 3.24
CA ASP A 34 8.52 -1.16 2.46
C ASP A 34 8.96 0.16 1.83
N LEU A 35 8.03 0.89 1.22
CA LEU A 35 8.29 2.21 0.64
C LEU A 35 8.79 3.19 1.71
N THR A 36 8.17 3.18 2.89
CA THR A 36 8.58 4.01 4.03
C THR A 36 10.01 3.68 4.48
N LYS A 37 10.36 2.39 4.60
CA LYS A 37 11.72 1.95 4.93
C LYS A 37 12.72 2.40 3.88
N ILE A 38 12.41 2.22 2.59
CA ILE A 38 13.29 2.62 1.48
C ILE A 38 13.59 4.11 1.55
N ILE A 39 12.57 4.96 1.75
CA ILE A 39 12.74 6.41 1.81
C ILE A 39 13.63 6.81 2.99
N ARG A 40 13.43 6.21 4.17
CA ARG A 40 14.29 6.45 5.35
C ARG A 40 15.74 6.04 5.10
N ILE A 41 15.97 4.91 4.42
CA ILE A 41 17.32 4.42 4.10
C ILE A 41 17.99 5.33 3.06
N ARG A 42 17.26 5.71 2.01
CA ARG A 42 17.80 6.44 0.86
C ARG A 42 17.99 7.92 1.09
N PHE A 43 17.11 8.55 1.86
CA PHE A 43 17.05 10.01 2.00
C PHE A 43 17.23 10.48 3.44
N GLY A 44 17.39 9.57 4.40
CA GLY A 44 17.53 9.88 5.82
C GLY A 44 16.19 10.10 6.53
N GLN A 45 16.25 10.46 7.82
CA GLN A 45 15.04 10.57 8.66
C GLN A 45 14.40 11.97 8.63
N THR A 46 15.16 13.00 8.24
CA THR A 46 14.73 14.39 8.37
C THR A 46 13.71 14.76 7.28
N GLY A 47 12.50 15.13 7.69
CA GLY A 47 11.43 15.59 6.76
C GLY A 47 10.58 14.48 6.13
N VAL A 48 10.82 13.21 6.49
CA VAL A 48 10.12 12.05 5.91
C VAL A 48 8.73 11.83 6.53
N GLN A 49 8.43 12.32 7.74
CA GLN A 49 7.13 12.11 8.41
C GLN A 49 5.92 12.58 7.58
N LYS A 50 5.95 13.80 7.04
CA LYS A 50 4.89 14.30 6.14
C LYS A 50 4.76 13.48 4.86
N LEU A 51 5.84 12.82 4.45
CA LEU A 51 5.86 11.97 3.28
C LEU A 51 5.22 10.61 3.56
N GLU A 52 5.51 10.02 4.72
CA GLU A 52 4.92 8.77 5.19
C GLU A 52 3.41 8.88 5.32
N GLU A 53 2.91 9.99 5.86
CA GLU A 53 1.46 10.26 5.93
C GLU A 53 0.82 10.27 4.55
N ARG A 54 1.47 10.90 3.56
CA ARG A 54 0.98 10.92 2.18
C ARG A 54 1.02 9.53 1.53
N ILE A 55 2.05 8.74 1.82
CA ILE A 55 2.19 7.39 1.29
C ILE A 55 1.15 6.44 1.89
N ARG A 56 0.90 6.54 3.20
CA ARG A 56 -0.14 5.76 3.90
C ARG A 56 -1.56 6.06 3.41
N ALA A 57 -1.79 7.22 2.80
CA ALA A 57 -3.07 7.55 2.19
C ALA A 57 -3.31 6.82 0.85
N ILE A 58 -2.27 6.23 0.25
CA ILE A 58 -2.36 5.50 -1.02
C ILE A 58 -2.76 4.06 -0.75
N ARG A 59 -3.90 3.63 -1.29
CA ARG A 59 -4.39 2.24 -1.18
C ARG A 59 -4.20 1.43 -2.45
N ASP A 60 -3.79 2.08 -3.53
CA ASP A 60 -3.57 1.41 -4.81
C ASP A 60 -2.19 0.73 -4.82
N GLU A 61 -2.22 -0.60 -4.95
CA GLU A 61 -1.02 -1.43 -4.95
C GLU A 61 -0.07 -1.11 -6.11
N GLN A 62 -0.60 -0.79 -7.30
CA GLN A 62 0.19 -0.48 -8.50
C GLN A 62 0.88 0.87 -8.37
N ILE A 63 0.20 1.86 -7.79
CA ILE A 63 0.80 3.16 -7.47
C ILE A 63 1.93 2.97 -6.45
N LEU A 64 1.70 2.20 -5.39
CA LEU A 64 2.74 1.90 -4.39
C LEU A 64 3.94 1.19 -5.03
N SER A 65 3.72 0.24 -5.94
CA SER A 65 4.79 -0.41 -6.71
C SER A 65 5.63 0.60 -7.50
N THR A 66 4.96 1.49 -8.23
CA THR A 66 5.62 2.51 -9.06
C THR A 66 6.41 3.50 -8.20
N LEU A 67 5.89 3.82 -7.01
CA LEU A 67 6.58 4.68 -6.06
C LEU A 67 7.81 4.01 -5.44
N ILE A 68 7.78 2.69 -5.20
CA ILE A 68 8.97 1.94 -4.77
C ILE A 68 10.07 2.05 -5.82
N GLU A 69 9.76 1.81 -7.10
CA GLU A 69 10.72 1.96 -8.20
C GLU A 69 11.24 3.39 -8.30
N SER A 70 10.35 4.37 -8.16
CA SER A 70 10.70 5.80 -8.17
C SER A 70 11.62 6.16 -7.01
N ALA A 71 11.38 5.64 -5.81
CA ALA A 71 12.21 5.89 -4.63
C ALA A 71 13.62 5.30 -4.80
N LEU A 72 13.73 4.13 -5.42
CA LEU A 72 15.01 3.48 -5.70
C LEU A 72 15.82 4.20 -6.79
N THR A 73 15.16 4.75 -7.81
CA THR A 73 15.82 5.37 -8.97
C THR A 73 16.00 6.88 -8.86
N SER A 74 15.27 7.55 -7.96
CA SER A 74 15.36 9.00 -7.77
C SER A 74 16.75 9.43 -7.30
N SER A 75 17.25 10.53 -7.87
CA SER A 75 18.54 11.12 -7.50
C SER A 75 18.49 11.89 -6.18
N SER A 76 17.32 12.34 -5.74
CA SER A 76 17.12 13.08 -4.49
C SER A 76 15.71 12.90 -3.92
N LEU A 77 15.51 13.33 -2.68
CA LEU A 77 14.20 13.32 -2.01
C LEU A 77 13.18 14.21 -2.74
N GLU A 78 13.61 15.36 -3.26
CA GLU A 78 12.75 16.28 -4.02
C GLU A 78 12.29 15.69 -5.35
N ALA A 79 13.17 14.94 -6.04
CA ALA A 79 12.79 14.23 -7.26
C ALA A 79 11.70 13.20 -6.96
N PHE A 80 11.85 12.44 -5.87
CA PHE A 80 10.84 11.49 -5.42
C PHE A 80 9.52 12.19 -5.01
N GLN A 81 9.58 13.31 -4.30
CA GLN A 81 8.41 14.10 -3.92
C GLN A 81 7.60 14.59 -5.12
N LYS A 82 8.26 14.95 -6.22
CA LYS A 82 7.61 15.30 -7.49
C LYS A 82 6.92 14.09 -8.11
N ALA A 83 7.58 12.92 -8.13
CA ALA A 83 6.95 11.67 -8.59
C ALA A 83 5.69 11.36 -7.77
N LEU A 84 5.76 11.48 -6.43
CA LEU A 84 4.61 11.30 -5.54
C LEU A 84 3.48 12.31 -5.79
N ALA A 85 3.79 13.55 -6.17
CA ALA A 85 2.78 14.56 -6.49
C ALA A 85 2.07 14.30 -7.84
N ASN A 86 2.71 13.56 -8.75
CA ASN A 86 2.17 13.23 -10.07
C ASN A 86 1.24 11.99 -10.06
N GLN A 87 1.23 11.21 -8.98
CA GLN A 87 0.37 10.01 -8.82
C GLN A 87 -1.06 10.37 -8.35
N ARG A 88 -1.63 11.45 -8.90
CA ARG A 88 -2.98 11.94 -8.54
C ARG A 88 -4.08 11.06 -9.10
#